data_AF-A0A3C2B328-F1
#
_entry.id   AF-A0A3C2B328-F1
#
_cell.length_a   1.000
_cell.length_b   1.000
_cell.length_c   1.000
_cell.angle_alpha   90.00
_cell.angle_beta   90.00
_cell.angle_gamma   90.00
#
_symmetry.space_group_name_H-M   'P 1'
#
loop_
_entity.id
_entity.type
_entity.pdbx_description
1 polymer ?
#
loop_
_entity_poly.entity_id
_entity_poly.type
_entity_poly.pdbx_seq_one_letter_code
_entity_poly.pdbx_strand_id
1 'polypeptide(L)' 'MSDIQYRVVFGKNDEAVEGPDSAEVVATVPAADAAGDPTVAFMQGKLKSTGPTGPLLAALADGSAAAVLSRLAS' A
#
# COMPACT_ATOMS: atom_id res chain seq x y z
N MET A 1 13.35 -5.02 -7.84
CA MET A 1 12.48 -4.03 -8.51
C MET A 1 11.07 -4.43 -8.12
N SER A 2 10.46 -3.72 -7.18
CA SER A 2 9.14 -4.11 -6.65
C SER A 2 8.07 -3.74 -7.68
N ASP A 3 7.27 -4.71 -8.08
CA ASP A 3 6.20 -4.57 -9.08
C ASP A 3 4.91 -3.97 -8.49
N ILE A 4 5.07 -3.26 -7.37
CA ILE A 4 3.98 -2.73 -6.54
C ILE A 4 4.17 -1.22 -6.43
N GLN A 5 3.11 -0.48 -6.70
CA GLN A 5 3.00 0.93 -6.36
C GLN A 5 2.12 1.07 -5.11
N TYR A 6 2.66 1.69 -4.07
CA TYR A 6 1.97 2.00 -2.83
C TYR A 6 1.46 3.43 -2.86
N ARG A 7 0.24 3.65 -2.38
CA ARG A 7 -0.42 4.95 -2.32
C ARG A 7 -1.05 5.17 -0.96
N VAL A 8 -0.67 6.26 -0.29
CA VAL A 8 -1.33 6.74 0.93
C VAL A 8 -2.14 8.00 0.58
N VAL A 9 -3.45 7.95 0.76
CA VAL A 9 -4.36 9.03 0.37
C VAL A 9 -4.73 9.87 1.59
N PHE A 10 -4.34 11.14 1.59
CA PHE A 10 -4.65 12.12 2.63
C PHE A 10 -5.94 12.89 2.34
N GLY A 11 -6.29 13.03 1.07
CA GLY A 11 -7.48 13.75 0.63
C GLY A 11 -7.66 13.72 -0.88
N LYS A 12 -8.57 14.55 -1.39
CA LYS A 12 -8.79 14.64 -2.84
C LYS A 12 -7.56 15.25 -3.52
N ASN A 13 -6.97 14.50 -4.45
CA ASN A 13 -5.73 14.87 -5.17
C ASN A 13 -4.51 15.05 -4.24
N ASP A 14 -4.55 14.49 -3.04
CA ASP A 14 -3.45 14.53 -2.08
C ASP A 14 -3.09 13.09 -1.70
N GLU A 15 -2.04 12.58 -2.33
CA GLU A 15 -1.52 11.24 -2.11
C GLU A 15 0.01 11.22 -2.13
N ALA A 16 0.59 10.40 -1.24
CA ALA A 16 1.99 10.03 -1.29
C ALA A 16 2.12 8.68 -2.00
N VAL A 17 3.05 8.58 -2.96
CA VAL A 17 3.20 7.42 -3.84
C VAL A 17 4.64 6.93 -3.85
N GLU A 18 4.84 5.62 -3.71
CA GLU A 18 6.15 4.96 -3.90
C GLU A 18 6.01 3.76 -4.83
N GLY A 19 6.87 3.66 -5.85
CA GLY A 19 6.86 2.59 -6.84
C GLY A 19 6.60 3.07 -8.27
N PRO A 20 6.84 2.22 -9.28
CA PRO A 20 6.74 2.62 -10.68
C PRO A 20 5.29 2.87 -11.12
N ASP A 21 5.07 3.84 -12.01
CA ASP A 21 3.73 4.10 -12.59
C ASP A 21 3.21 2.94 -13.44
N SER A 22 4.12 2.10 -13.92
CA SER A 22 3.83 0.88 -14.67
C SER A 22 3.68 -0.36 -13.77
N ALA A 23 3.56 -0.20 -12.45
CA ALA A 23 3.43 -1.32 -11.53
C ALA A 23 2.20 -2.17 -11.89
N GLU A 24 2.37 -3.49 -11.93
CA GLU A 24 1.25 -4.42 -12.15
C GLU A 24 0.30 -4.44 -10.95
N VAL A 25 0.80 -4.13 -9.76
CA VAL A 25 0.02 -4.06 -8.52
C VAL A 25 -0.02 -2.64 -7.99
N VAL A 26 -1.22 -2.14 -7.69
CA VAL A 26 -1.40 -0.86 -7.01
C VAL A 26 -2.08 -1.10 -5.67
N ALA A 27 -1.41 -0.75 -4.58
CA ALA A 27 -1.89 -0.88 -3.21
C ALA A 27 -2.21 0.49 -2.62
N THR A 28 -3.48 0.75 -2.31
CA THR A 28 -3.97 2.06 -1.87
C THR A 28 -4.62 1.99 -0.50
N VAL A 29 -4.24 2.89 0.40
CA VAL A 29 -4.83 3.00 1.75
C VAL A 29 -5.11 4.46 2.11
N PRO A 30 -6.22 4.77 2.81
CA PRO A 30 -6.42 6.09 3.41
C PRO A 30 -5.38 6.36 4.51
N ALA A 31 -4.88 7.59 4.63
CA ALA A 31 -3.92 7.96 5.67
C ALA A 31 -4.43 7.67 7.09
N ALA A 32 -5.74 7.83 7.32
CA ALA A 32 -6.40 7.48 8.58
C ALA A 32 -6.28 6.00 8.98
N ASP A 33 -6.06 5.11 8.00
CA ASP A 33 -5.89 3.67 8.18
C ASP A 33 -4.43 3.20 8.00
N ALA A 34 -3.51 4.11 7.62
CA ALA A 34 -2.11 3.78 7.30
C ALA A 34 -1.21 3.63 8.54
N ALA A 35 -1.66 4.06 9.72
CA ALA A 35 -0.89 3.96 10.97
C ALA A 35 -0.94 2.56 11.62
N GLY A 36 -1.83 1.68 11.16
CA GLY A 36 -2.00 0.32 11.68
C GLY A 36 -1.17 -0.74 10.94
N ASP A 37 -1.35 -2.00 11.33
CA ASP A 37 -0.78 -3.13 10.60
C ASP A 37 -1.44 -3.23 9.21
N PRO A 38 -0.67 -3.13 8.10
CA PRO A 38 -1.22 -3.16 6.75
C PRO A 38 -1.86 -4.50 6.39
N THR A 39 -1.46 -5.60 7.03
CA THR A 39 -2.10 -6.91 6.88
C THR A 39 -3.52 -6.87 7.42
N VAL A 40 -3.70 -6.28 8.61
CA VAL A 40 -5.02 -6.07 9.20
C VAL A 40 -5.85 -5.12 8.34
N ALA A 41 -5.25 -4.03 7.85
CA ALA A 41 -5.93 -3.10 6.95
C ALA A 41 -6.38 -3.79 5.65
N PHE A 42 -5.57 -4.70 5.09
CA PHE A 42 -5.92 -5.49 3.91
C PHE A 42 -7.09 -6.44 4.20
N MET A 43 -7.03 -7.18 5.30
CA MET A 43 -8.10 -8.10 5.72
C MET A 43 -9.43 -7.38 6.00
N GLN A 44 -9.37 -6.12 6.44
CA GLN A 44 -10.54 -5.27 6.66
C GLN A 44 -11.03 -4.55 5.40
N GLY A 45 -10.35 -4.70 4.26
CA GLY A 45 -10.69 -4.03 3.00
C GLY A 45 -10.34 -2.53 2.96
N LYS A 46 -9.52 -2.05 3.90
CA LYS A 46 -9.04 -0.66 3.99
C LYS A 46 -7.83 -0.41 3.12
N LEU A 47 -6.88 -1.36 3.09
CA LEU A 47 -5.82 -1.42 2.09
C LEU A 47 -6.39 -2.17 0.87
N LYS A 48 -6.62 -1.44 -0.22
CA LYS A 48 -7.14 -1.98 -1.47
C LYS A 48 -6.00 -2.32 -2.42
N SER A 49 -6.15 -3.37 -3.20
CA SER A 49 -5.18 -3.72 -4.24
C SER A 49 -5.86 -3.90 -5.59
N THR A 50 -5.25 -3.37 -6.64
CA THR A 50 -5.57 -3.68 -8.04
C THR A 50 -4.43 -4.50 -8.63
N GLY A 51 -4.73 -5.47 -9.49
CA GLY A 51 -3.74 -6.37 -10.10
C GLY A 51 -3.62 -7.72 -9.39
N PRO A 52 -2.56 -8.51 -9.68
CA PRO A 52 -2.33 -9.79 -9.01
C PRO A 52 -2.06 -9.58 -7.52
N THR A 53 -2.81 -10.27 -6.67
CA THR A 53 -2.72 -10.10 -5.21
C THR A 53 -1.48 -10.75 -4.59
N GLY A 54 -0.90 -11.75 -5.26
CA GLY A 54 0.25 -12.53 -4.75
C GLY A 54 1.44 -11.69 -4.31
N PRO A 55 1.95 -10.76 -5.15
CA PRO A 55 3.04 -9.86 -4.77
C PRO A 55 2.75 -9.03 -3.51
N LEU A 56 1.53 -8.49 -3.38
CA LEU A 56 1.15 -7.74 -2.18
C LEU A 56 1.14 -8.63 -0.93
N LEU A 57 0.62 -9.86 -1.02
CA LEU A 57 0.64 -10.80 0.11
C LEU A 57 2.06 -11.15 0.55
N ALA A 58 2.99 -11.34 -0.41
CA ALA A 58 4.40 -11.57 -0.09
C ALA A 58 5.00 -10.36 0.64
N ALA A 59 4.73 -9.14 0.15
CA ALA A 59 5.21 -7.90 0.76
C ALA A 59 4.59 -7.60 2.14
N LEU A 60 3.36 -8.05 2.38
CA LEU A 60 2.73 -8.02 3.70
C LEU A 60 3.39 -9.02 4.65
N ALA A 61 3.65 -10.24 4.17
CA ALA A 61 4.25 -11.30 4.96
C ALA A 61 5.71 -11.03 5.34
N ASP A 62 6.49 -10.38 4.48
CA ASP A 62 7.89 -10.02 4.75
C ASP A 62 8.07 -8.63 5.41
N GLY A 63 6.98 -7.88 5.58
CA GLY A 63 6.96 -6.57 6.24
C GLY A 63 7.43 -5.40 5.37
N SER A 64 7.82 -5.62 4.11
CA SER A 64 8.24 -4.55 3.20
C SER A 64 7.12 -3.55 2.93
N ALA A 65 5.88 -4.02 2.80
CA ALA A 65 4.71 -3.15 2.64
C ALA A 65 4.51 -2.22 3.85
N ALA A 66 4.72 -2.73 5.08
CA ALA A 66 4.60 -1.93 6.30
C ALA A 66 5.66 -0.81 6.34
N ALA A 67 6.90 -1.14 5.96
CA ALA A 67 7.98 -0.16 5.90
C ALA A 67 7.70 0.96 4.89
N VAL A 68 7.16 0.64 3.71
CA VAL A 68 6.82 1.63 2.68
C VAL A 68 5.64 2.50 3.11
N LEU A 69 4.54 1.88 3.54
CA LEU A 69 3.32 2.59 3.91
C LEU A 69 3.54 3.51 5.12
N SER A 70 4.36 3.09 6.11
CA SER A 70 4.70 3.94 7.25
C SER A 70 5.51 5.18 6.84
N ARG A 71 6.43 5.06 5.86
CA ARG A 71 7.17 6.21 5.35
C ARG A 71 6.26 7.17 4.58
N LEU A 72 5.35 6.65 3.77
CA LEU A 72 4.41 7.45 2.99
C LEU A 72 3.36 8.15 3.86
N ALA A 73 3.06 7.61 5.04
CA ALA A 73 2.10 8.19 5.99
C ALA A 73 2.71 9.21 6.98
N SER A 74 4.04 9.40 6.95
CA SER A 74 4.78 10.29 7.86
C SER A 74 4.81 11.74 7.38
#